data_AF-A0ABD0MG62-F1
#
_entry.id   AF-A0ABD0MG62-F1
#
_cell.length_a   1.000
_cell.length_b   1.000
_cell.length_c   1.000
_cell.angle_alpha   90.00
_cell.angle_beta   90.00
_cell.angle_gamma   90.00
#
_symmetry.space_group_name_H-M   'P 1'
#
loop_
_entity.id
_entity.type
_entity.pdbx_description
1 polymer ?
#
loop_
_entity_poly.entity_id
_entity_poly.type
_entity_poly.pdbx_seq_one_letter_code
_entity_poly.pdbx_strand_id
1 'polypeptide(L)'
;WITSFLTDRQQLVRLGKLTSGTRTINAGAPQGCVLSPLLFSLYTNDCTSKDPSVKLLKFADDTTVIGLIRDGDESAYRQEVEQLSLWCSRNNLELNTLKTVEMTVDFRRKPPALTPLTIMNSTVALVDSFKFLGTNISQDLKWDIHIDSIVKKAQQRLYFLRQLKKFNLPQALMTQFYSAVIESVLCSSITVWFGTASRSDIRRLQRTVRTAERIIGVHLPNLQDLYISRVKKRAGNIIQDPSHPGHNLFALLPSGRRYRSLSTKTSRHKNSFFPNAISSLNR
;
A
#
# COMPACT_ATOMS: atom_id res chain seq x y z
N TRP A 1 -9.75 -31.45 -10.76
CA TRP A 1 -8.66 -31.23 -9.79
C TRP A 1 -9.02 -30.15 -8.77
N ILE A 2 -9.52 -28.96 -9.14
CA ILE A 2 -9.94 -27.91 -8.18
C ILE A 2 -11.00 -28.41 -7.19
N THR A 3 -12.03 -29.13 -7.66
CA THR A 3 -13.05 -29.73 -6.78
C THR A 3 -12.41 -30.62 -5.73
N SER A 4 -11.56 -31.57 -6.15
CA SER A 4 -10.81 -32.45 -5.25
C SER A 4 -9.87 -31.70 -4.30
N PHE A 5 -9.35 -30.53 -4.70
CA PHE A 5 -8.54 -29.68 -3.82
C PHE A 5 -9.37 -29.03 -2.70
N LEU A 6 -10.66 -28.78 -2.92
CA LEU A 6 -11.54 -28.09 -1.98
C LEU A 6 -12.42 -29.04 -1.15
N THR A 7 -12.75 -30.22 -1.67
CA THR A 7 -13.65 -31.21 -1.03
C THR A 7 -12.91 -32.18 -0.11
N ASP A 8 -13.63 -32.77 0.85
CA ASP A 8 -13.18 -33.85 1.75
C ASP A 8 -11.86 -33.58 2.49
N ARG A 9 -11.50 -32.31 2.66
CA ARG A 9 -10.31 -31.92 3.40
C ARG A 9 -10.51 -32.22 4.87
N GLN A 10 -9.46 -32.68 5.53
CA GLN A 10 -9.46 -33.02 6.94
C GLN A 10 -8.34 -32.27 7.68
N GLN A 11 -8.62 -31.86 8.92
CA GLN A 11 -7.62 -31.30 9.82
C GLN A 11 -7.62 -31.98 11.17
N LEU A 12 -6.46 -31.97 11.80
CA LEU A 12 -6.23 -32.33 13.19
C LEU A 12 -5.17 -31.38 13.77
N VAL A 13 -5.13 -31.28 15.10
CA VAL A 13 -4.12 -30.51 15.84
C VAL A 13 -3.18 -31.48 16.53
N ARG A 14 -1.88 -31.24 16.44
CA ARG A 14 -0.85 -32.03 17.13
C ARG A 14 -0.07 -31.15 18.11
N LEU A 15 -0.02 -31.57 19.36
CA LEU A 15 0.78 -30.95 20.42
C LEU A 15 1.80 -31.97 20.95
N GLY A 16 3.03 -31.88 20.45
CA GLY A 16 4.08 -32.86 20.74
C GLY A 16 3.74 -34.26 20.22
N LYS A 17 3.42 -35.18 21.13
CA LYS A 17 2.98 -36.56 20.81
C LYS A 17 1.46 -36.74 20.82
N LEU A 18 0.71 -35.77 21.34
CA LEU A 18 -0.75 -35.83 21.40
C LEU A 18 -1.35 -35.33 20.09
N THR A 19 -2.38 -36.02 19.61
CA THR A 19 -3.10 -35.69 18.37
C THR A 19 -4.59 -35.60 18.66
N SER A 20 -5.27 -34.57 18.17
CA SER A 20 -6.73 -34.45 18.27
C SER A 20 -7.43 -35.46 17.34
N GLY A 21 -8.74 -35.63 17.53
CA GLY A 21 -9.56 -36.25 16.50
C GLY A 21 -9.54 -35.44 15.19
N THR A 22 -9.78 -36.13 14.09
CA THR A 22 -9.85 -35.54 12.75
C THR A 22 -11.20 -34.86 12.53
N ARG A 23 -11.21 -33.68 11.91
CA ARG A 23 -12.42 -32.97 11.48
C ARG A 23 -12.37 -32.63 10.01
N THR A 24 -13.48 -32.82 9.31
CA THR A 24 -13.65 -32.39 7.92
C THR A 24 -13.78 -30.86 7.86
N ILE A 25 -13.11 -30.23 6.90
CA ILE A 25 -13.20 -28.81 6.58
C ILE A 25 -14.00 -28.65 5.29
N ASN A 26 -15.14 -27.98 5.39
CA ASN A 26 -16.03 -27.68 4.28
C ASN A 26 -15.89 -26.25 3.72
N ALA A 27 -15.11 -25.38 4.37
CA ALA A 27 -14.93 -23.98 3.97
C ALA A 27 -13.46 -23.54 3.94
N GLY A 28 -13.17 -22.51 3.14
CA GLY A 28 -11.84 -21.92 3.00
C GLY A 28 -10.87 -22.72 2.12
N ALA A 29 -9.76 -22.09 1.74
CA ALA A 29 -8.69 -22.74 0.99
C ALA A 29 -7.45 -22.97 1.90
N PRO A 30 -6.69 -24.06 1.72
CA PRO A 30 -5.49 -24.33 2.51
C PRO A 30 -4.48 -23.17 2.51
N GLN A 31 -4.06 -22.70 3.68
CA GLN A 31 -3.00 -21.69 3.77
C GLN A 31 -1.66 -22.26 3.34
N GLY A 32 -0.84 -21.46 2.65
CA GLY A 32 0.46 -21.89 2.13
C GLY A 32 0.41 -22.62 0.79
N CYS A 33 -0.79 -22.90 0.24
CA CYS A 33 -0.92 -23.44 -1.11
C CYS A 33 -0.91 -22.31 -2.17
N VAL A 34 -0.22 -22.56 -3.29
CA VAL A 34 -0.11 -21.63 -4.43
C VAL A 34 -1.46 -21.29 -5.04
N LEU A 35 -2.44 -22.21 -4.98
CA LEU A 35 -3.76 -22.03 -5.60
C LEU A 35 -4.71 -21.16 -4.75
N SER A 36 -4.54 -21.16 -3.43
CA SER A 36 -5.47 -20.51 -2.50
C SER A 36 -5.63 -19.00 -2.73
N PRO A 37 -4.57 -18.21 -3.00
CA PRO A 37 -4.72 -16.79 -3.33
C PRO A 37 -5.55 -16.55 -4.59
N LEU A 38 -5.32 -17.34 -5.66
CA LEU A 38 -6.09 -17.22 -6.91
C LEU A 38 -7.57 -17.52 -6.67
N LEU A 39 -7.86 -18.61 -5.95
CA LEU A 39 -9.25 -18.97 -5.62
C LEU A 39 -9.94 -17.90 -4.78
N PHE A 40 -9.23 -17.28 -3.83
CA PHE A 40 -9.77 -16.17 -3.07
C PHE A 40 -10.03 -14.92 -3.92
N SER A 41 -9.14 -14.61 -4.87
CA SER A 41 -9.37 -13.52 -5.83
C SER A 41 -10.58 -13.79 -6.73
N LEU A 42 -10.77 -15.03 -7.19
CA LEU A 42 -11.95 -15.42 -7.97
C LEU A 42 -13.23 -15.37 -7.12
N TYR A 43 -13.15 -15.87 -5.88
CA TYR A 43 -14.26 -15.91 -4.93
C TYR A 43 -14.82 -14.52 -4.62
N THR A 44 -13.94 -13.52 -4.53
CA THR A 44 -14.31 -12.14 -4.21
C THR A 44 -14.44 -11.27 -5.45
N ASN A 45 -14.32 -11.81 -6.66
CA ASN A 45 -14.17 -11.00 -7.88
C ASN A 45 -15.39 -10.10 -8.17
N ASP A 46 -16.60 -10.64 -7.95
CA ASP A 46 -17.89 -9.96 -8.14
C ASP A 46 -18.21 -8.94 -7.04
N CYS A 47 -17.42 -8.89 -5.96
CA CYS A 47 -17.47 -7.81 -4.98
C CYS A 47 -16.93 -6.52 -5.62
N THR A 48 -17.82 -5.73 -6.21
CA THR A 48 -17.49 -4.49 -6.93
C THR A 48 -18.40 -3.36 -6.49
N SER A 49 -17.88 -2.13 -6.50
CA SER A 49 -18.67 -0.92 -6.26
C SER A 49 -19.78 -0.77 -7.29
N LYS A 50 -21.01 -0.50 -6.85
CA LYS A 50 -22.13 -0.19 -7.77
C LYS A 50 -22.19 1.30 -8.09
N ASP A 51 -21.70 2.14 -7.19
CA ASP A 51 -21.63 3.58 -7.40
C ASP A 51 -20.31 3.96 -8.12
N PRO A 52 -20.36 4.69 -9.26
CA PRO A 52 -19.16 5.10 -9.99
C PRO A 52 -18.28 6.11 -9.23
N SER A 53 -18.85 6.84 -8.27
CA SER A 53 -18.18 7.82 -7.40
C SER A 53 -17.46 7.17 -6.22
N VAL A 54 -17.76 5.90 -5.92
CA VAL A 54 -17.08 5.12 -4.89
C VAL A 54 -16.08 4.17 -5.52
N LYS A 55 -14.89 4.05 -4.92
CA LYS A 55 -13.85 3.10 -5.32
C LYS A 55 -13.73 2.02 -4.26
N LEU A 56 -13.84 0.77 -4.72
CA LEU A 56 -13.58 -0.41 -3.92
C LEU A 56 -12.21 -0.98 -4.33
N LEU A 57 -11.24 -0.92 -3.42
CA LEU A 57 -9.91 -1.49 -3.62
C LEU A 57 -9.79 -2.77 -2.79
N LYS A 58 -9.36 -3.86 -3.42
CA LYS A 58 -9.20 -5.17 -2.77
C LYS A 58 -7.75 -5.62 -2.87
N PHE A 59 -7.18 -6.11 -1.78
CA PHE A 59 -5.89 -6.79 -1.74
C PHE A 59 -5.97 -7.95 -0.76
N ALA A 60 -6.10 -9.18 -1.29
CA ALA A 60 -6.52 -10.31 -0.47
C ALA A 60 -7.77 -9.93 0.35
N ASP A 61 -7.79 -10.20 1.65
CA ASP A 61 -8.88 -9.87 2.57
C ASP A 61 -8.99 -8.37 2.90
N ASP A 62 -7.91 -7.59 2.72
CA ASP A 62 -7.95 -6.14 2.93
C ASP A 62 -8.80 -5.47 1.85
N THR A 63 -9.93 -4.88 2.24
CA THR A 63 -10.82 -4.12 1.36
C THR A 63 -10.91 -2.66 1.84
N THR A 64 -10.81 -1.71 0.91
CA THR A 64 -10.90 -0.27 1.18
C THR A 64 -11.97 0.36 0.30
N VAL A 65 -12.94 1.01 0.95
CA VAL A 65 -13.99 1.80 0.30
C VAL A 65 -13.58 3.26 0.35
N ILE A 66 -13.51 3.93 -0.81
CA ILE A 66 -13.16 5.35 -0.93
C ILE A 66 -14.32 6.07 -1.62
N GLY A 67 -15.05 6.87 -0.86
CA GLY A 67 -16.12 7.72 -1.40
C GLY A 67 -15.75 9.21 -1.34
N LEU A 68 -16.39 10.00 -2.21
CA LEU A 68 -16.23 11.45 -2.21
C LEU A 68 -17.41 12.11 -1.50
N ILE A 69 -17.13 12.84 -0.41
CA ILE A 69 -18.12 13.65 0.29
C ILE A 69 -18.23 15.00 -0.42
N ARG A 70 -19.44 15.38 -0.87
CA ARG A 70 -19.72 16.68 -1.50
C ARG A 70 -20.82 17.39 -0.75
N ASP A 71 -20.59 18.64 -0.38
CA ASP A 71 -21.59 19.47 0.30
C ASP A 71 -22.19 18.82 1.57
N GLY A 72 -21.42 17.94 2.23
CA GLY A 72 -21.85 17.20 3.41
C GLY A 72 -22.58 15.89 3.11
N ASP A 73 -22.85 15.58 1.84
CA ASP A 73 -23.45 14.32 1.42
C ASP A 73 -22.40 13.21 1.35
N GLU A 74 -22.58 12.21 2.21
CA GLU A 74 -21.80 10.97 2.28
C GLU A 74 -22.63 9.73 1.90
N SER A 75 -23.85 9.91 1.37
CA SER A 75 -24.82 8.84 1.17
C SER A 75 -24.30 7.72 0.27
N ALA A 76 -23.64 8.07 -0.85
CA ALA A 76 -23.05 7.08 -1.76
C ALA A 76 -21.99 6.21 -1.05
N TYR A 77 -21.14 6.81 -0.22
CA TYR A 77 -20.15 6.09 0.57
C TYR A 77 -20.81 5.16 1.60
N ARG A 78 -21.78 5.69 2.37
CA ARG A 78 -22.50 4.92 3.40
C ARG A 78 -23.26 3.74 2.81
N GLN A 79 -23.96 3.97 1.71
CA GLN A 79 -24.70 2.93 0.99
C GLN A 79 -23.74 1.84 0.49
N GLU A 80 -22.58 2.20 -0.06
CA GLU A 80 -21.61 1.21 -0.52
C GLU A 80 -21.02 0.38 0.64
N VAL A 81 -20.77 0.99 1.81
CA VAL A 81 -20.35 0.25 3.02
C VAL A 81 -21.41 -0.75 3.47
N GLU A 82 -22.70 -0.36 3.45
CA GLU A 82 -23.80 -1.26 3.77
C GLU A 82 -23.91 -2.40 2.76
N GLN A 83 -23.81 -2.09 1.46
CA GLN A 83 -23.82 -3.11 0.40
C GLN A 83 -22.64 -4.09 0.53
N LEU A 84 -21.46 -3.61 0.89
CA LEU A 84 -20.31 -4.46 1.18
C LEU A 84 -20.58 -5.40 2.36
N SER A 85 -21.15 -4.88 3.46
CA SER A 85 -21.52 -5.71 4.63
C SER A 85 -22.54 -6.79 4.28
N LEU A 86 -23.55 -6.45 3.47
CA LEU A 86 -24.54 -7.41 2.99
C LEU A 86 -23.92 -8.44 2.04
N TRP A 87 -23.04 -8.01 1.13
CA TRP A 87 -22.34 -8.92 0.22
C TRP A 87 -21.44 -9.90 0.98
N CYS A 88 -20.68 -9.43 1.98
CA CYS A 88 -19.87 -10.30 2.84
C CYS A 88 -20.75 -11.34 3.54
N SER A 89 -21.86 -10.92 4.15
CA SER A 89 -22.80 -11.81 4.83
C SER A 89 -23.37 -12.89 3.90
N ARG A 90 -23.78 -12.51 2.67
CA ARG A 90 -24.27 -13.45 1.65
C ARG A 90 -23.22 -14.42 1.16
N ASN A 91 -21.95 -14.02 1.19
CA ASN A 91 -20.81 -14.82 0.79
C ASN A 91 -20.09 -15.43 2.01
N ASN A 92 -20.77 -15.67 3.14
CA ASN A 92 -20.17 -16.33 4.31
C ASN A 92 -18.81 -15.74 4.75
N LEU A 93 -18.64 -14.43 4.58
CA LEU A 93 -17.47 -13.67 4.99
C LEU A 93 -17.86 -12.78 6.17
N GLU A 94 -17.03 -12.80 7.21
CA GLU A 94 -17.23 -11.99 8.40
C GLU A 94 -16.33 -10.75 8.33
N LEU A 95 -16.94 -9.57 8.46
CA LEU A 95 -16.20 -8.31 8.56
C LEU A 95 -15.61 -8.16 9.96
N ASN A 96 -14.31 -7.97 10.04
CA ASN A 96 -13.64 -7.67 11.30
C ASN A 96 -13.75 -6.18 11.64
N THR A 97 -14.89 -5.78 12.22
CA THR A 97 -15.18 -4.39 12.58
C THR A 97 -14.17 -3.79 13.56
N LEU A 98 -13.52 -4.60 14.40
CA LEU A 98 -12.47 -4.16 15.33
C LEU A 98 -11.17 -3.73 14.61
N LYS A 99 -10.90 -4.31 13.44
CA LYS A 99 -9.75 -3.93 12.59
C LYS A 99 -10.12 -2.88 11.55
N THR A 100 -11.40 -2.69 11.27
CA THR A 100 -11.87 -1.65 10.36
C THR A 100 -11.74 -0.28 11.00
N VAL A 101 -11.22 0.68 10.23
CA VAL A 101 -11.09 2.08 10.65
C VAL A 101 -11.63 2.99 9.54
N GLU A 102 -12.12 4.15 9.93
CA GLU A 102 -12.54 5.23 9.02
C GLU A 102 -11.51 6.36 9.12
N MET A 103 -11.13 6.95 7.99
CA MET A 103 -10.27 8.14 7.95
C MET A 103 -10.83 9.11 6.92
N THR A 104 -11.06 10.35 7.34
CA THR A 104 -11.56 11.40 6.47
C THR A 104 -10.44 12.35 6.07
N VAL A 105 -10.30 12.61 4.76
CA VAL A 105 -9.34 13.58 4.23
C VAL A 105 -10.09 14.86 3.86
N ASP A 106 -10.01 15.88 4.72
CA ASP A 106 -10.66 17.19 4.50
C ASP A 106 -9.70 18.35 4.79
N PHE A 107 -9.55 19.28 3.84
CA PHE A 107 -8.67 20.45 3.95
C PHE A 107 -9.43 21.76 4.16
N ARG A 108 -10.76 21.71 4.37
CA ARG A 108 -11.56 22.88 4.73
C ARG A 108 -11.14 23.37 6.11
N ARG A 109 -11.16 24.69 6.31
CA ARG A 109 -10.86 25.31 7.63
C ARG A 109 -11.89 24.95 8.70
N LYS A 110 -13.13 24.68 8.29
CA LYS A 110 -14.25 24.27 9.14
C LYS A 110 -14.91 23.07 8.48
N PRO A 111 -14.37 21.85 8.68
CA PRO A 111 -15.02 20.64 8.17
C PRO A 111 -16.39 20.46 8.87
N PRO A 112 -17.41 19.95 8.17
CA PRO A 112 -18.66 19.57 8.78
C PRO A 112 -18.40 18.41 9.76
N ALA A 113 -19.20 18.34 10.83
CA ALA A 113 -19.22 17.15 11.67
C ALA A 113 -19.80 15.99 10.87
N LEU A 114 -19.03 14.89 10.76
CA LEU A 114 -19.51 13.66 10.15
C LEU A 114 -20.12 12.76 11.23
N THR A 115 -21.13 12.00 10.84
CA THR A 115 -21.72 11.01 11.73
C THR A 115 -20.76 9.83 11.91
N PRO A 116 -20.68 9.20 13.10
CA PRO A 116 -19.86 8.00 13.25
C PRO A 116 -20.35 6.86 12.36
N LEU A 117 -19.44 6.24 11.59
CA LEU A 117 -19.78 5.05 10.82
C LEU A 117 -20.16 3.88 11.74
N THR A 118 -21.22 3.16 11.38
CA THR A 118 -21.58 1.90 12.04
C THR A 118 -21.65 0.77 11.01
N ILE A 119 -21.07 -0.38 11.34
CA ILE A 119 -21.11 -1.60 10.55
C ILE A 119 -21.59 -2.72 11.46
N MET A 120 -22.69 -3.40 11.09
CA MET A 120 -23.29 -4.48 11.89
C MET A 120 -23.49 -4.10 13.38
N ASN A 121 -24.04 -2.91 13.64
CA ASN A 121 -24.24 -2.32 14.97
C ASN A 121 -22.95 -2.03 15.78
N SER A 122 -21.77 -2.15 15.17
CA SER A 122 -20.49 -1.77 15.77
C SER A 122 -20.02 -0.43 15.20
N THR A 123 -19.67 0.53 16.07
CA THR A 123 -19.07 1.80 15.65
C THR A 123 -17.65 1.57 15.16
N VAL A 124 -17.35 2.07 13.95
CA VAL A 124 -16.02 2.02 13.38
C VAL A 124 -15.18 3.17 13.95
N ALA A 125 -13.93 2.87 14.31
CA ALA A 125 -13.03 3.87 14.86
C ALA A 125 -12.62 4.90 13.79
N LEU A 126 -12.88 6.18 14.05
CA LEU A 126 -12.32 7.28 13.27
C LEU A 126 -10.86 7.50 13.67
N VAL A 127 -9.95 7.53 12.69
CA VAL A 127 -8.51 7.67 12.92
C VAL A 127 -7.91 8.77 12.06
N ASP A 128 -6.86 9.41 12.58
CA ASP A 128 -6.11 10.44 11.85
C ASP A 128 -5.07 9.84 10.90
N SER A 129 -4.68 8.59 11.13
CA SER A 129 -3.76 7.86 10.27
C SER A 129 -3.95 6.35 10.41
N PHE A 130 -3.64 5.61 9.35
CA PHE A 130 -3.65 4.15 9.37
C PHE A 130 -2.60 3.58 8.41
N LYS A 131 -2.29 2.29 8.57
CA LYS A 131 -1.31 1.59 7.74
C LYS A 131 -2.01 0.85 6.61
N PHE A 132 -1.88 1.35 5.39
CA PHE A 132 -2.38 0.73 4.16
C PHE A 132 -1.27 0.01 3.42
N LEU A 133 -1.37 -1.32 3.28
CA LEU A 133 -0.41 -2.16 2.53
C LEU A 133 1.07 -1.87 2.84
N GLY A 134 1.39 -1.63 4.11
CA GLY A 134 2.76 -1.34 4.55
C GLY A 134 3.13 0.14 4.64
N THR A 135 2.27 1.06 4.17
CA THR A 135 2.50 2.51 4.13
C THR A 135 1.56 3.22 5.09
N ASN A 136 2.07 4.08 5.97
CA ASN A 136 1.20 4.89 6.83
C ASN A 136 0.66 6.08 6.03
N ILE A 137 -0.66 6.25 6.02
CA ILE A 137 -1.36 7.36 5.37
C ILE A 137 -2.03 8.17 6.48
N SER A 138 -1.81 9.48 6.47
CA SER A 138 -2.42 10.43 7.41
C SER A 138 -3.50 11.25 6.71
N GLN A 139 -4.51 11.69 7.46
CA GLN A 139 -5.61 12.52 6.96
C GLN A 139 -5.15 13.84 6.31
N ASP A 140 -4.01 14.38 6.76
CA ASP A 140 -3.44 15.61 6.21
C ASP A 140 -2.52 15.37 4.98
N LEU A 141 -2.38 14.10 4.61
CA LEU A 141 -1.50 13.58 3.55
C LEU A 141 -0.03 14.02 3.71
N LYS A 142 0.41 14.22 4.96
CA LYS A 142 1.83 14.27 5.29
C LYS A 142 2.36 12.85 5.51
N TRP A 143 3.68 12.72 5.44
CA TRP A 143 4.38 11.43 5.45
C TRP A 143 5.35 11.27 6.61
N ASP A 144 5.33 12.17 7.58
CA ASP A 144 6.21 12.15 8.75
C ASP A 144 6.05 10.83 9.54
N ILE A 145 4.83 10.39 9.85
CA ILE A 145 4.56 9.11 10.53
C ILE A 145 5.15 7.91 9.74
N HIS A 146 4.99 7.91 8.42
CA HIS A 146 5.56 6.87 7.56
C HIS A 146 7.09 6.92 7.54
N ILE A 147 7.64 8.12 7.35
CA ILE A 147 9.08 8.36 7.26
C ILE A 147 9.78 8.01 8.58
N ASP A 148 9.18 8.35 9.71
CA ASP A 148 9.68 7.97 11.04
C ASP A 148 9.76 6.47 11.20
N SER A 149 8.72 5.75 10.76
CA SER A 149 8.70 4.28 10.81
C SER A 149 9.80 3.65 9.94
N ILE A 150 9.98 4.12 8.70
CA ILE A 150 11.02 3.58 7.80
C ILE A 150 12.43 3.94 8.27
N VAL A 151 12.66 5.16 8.77
CA VAL A 151 13.95 5.59 9.32
C VAL A 151 14.30 4.75 10.53
N LYS A 152 13.36 4.56 11.47
CA LYS A 152 13.57 3.71 12.65
C LYS A 152 13.95 2.28 12.27
N LYS A 153 13.24 1.67 11.33
CA LYS A 153 13.55 0.32 10.81
C LYS A 153 14.92 0.27 10.13
N ALA A 154 15.24 1.26 9.29
CA ALA A 154 16.53 1.31 8.59
C ALA A 154 17.70 1.51 9.58
N GLN A 155 17.52 2.33 10.62
CA GLN A 155 18.50 2.53 11.68
C GLN A 155 18.76 1.26 12.49
N GLN A 156 17.72 0.48 12.81
CA GLN A 156 17.89 -0.84 13.42
C GLN A 156 18.72 -1.76 12.53
N ARG A 157 18.49 -1.74 11.21
CA ARG A 157 19.23 -2.57 10.24
C ARG A 157 20.68 -2.13 10.02
N LEU A 158 21.01 -0.86 10.26
CA LEU A 158 22.40 -0.38 10.27
C LEU A 158 23.25 -1.07 11.35
N TYR A 159 22.66 -1.54 12.45
CA TYR A 159 23.40 -2.31 13.46
C TYR A 159 24.01 -3.57 12.83
N PHE A 160 23.22 -4.33 12.07
CA PHE A 160 23.72 -5.53 11.39
C PHE A 160 24.82 -5.18 10.38
N LEU A 161 24.65 -4.11 9.62
CA LEU A 161 25.70 -3.65 8.69
C LEU A 161 27.03 -3.35 9.42
N ARG A 162 26.97 -2.75 10.62
CA ARG A 162 28.17 -2.54 11.47
C ARG A 162 28.78 -3.86 11.95
N GLN A 163 27.95 -4.85 12.28
CA GLN A 163 28.46 -6.19 12.64
C GLN A 163 29.18 -6.82 11.45
N LEU A 164 28.61 -6.76 10.24
CA LEU A 164 29.27 -7.27 9.03
C LEU A 164 30.63 -6.61 8.80
N LYS A 165 30.72 -5.29 8.99
CA LYS A 165 31.99 -4.55 8.93
C LYS A 165 32.98 -5.03 9.99
N LYS A 166 32.52 -5.24 11.23
CA LYS A 166 33.34 -5.75 12.33
C LYS A 166 33.92 -7.15 12.04
N PHE A 167 33.16 -7.98 11.34
CA PHE A 167 33.61 -9.30 10.89
C PHE A 167 34.46 -9.27 9.61
N ASN A 168 34.89 -8.08 9.15
CA ASN A 168 35.75 -7.89 7.98
C ASN A 168 35.17 -8.47 6.68
N LEU A 169 33.85 -8.44 6.53
CA LEU A 169 33.22 -8.92 5.30
C LEU A 169 33.60 -8.02 4.10
N PRO A 170 33.74 -8.62 2.89
CA PRO A 170 34.02 -7.87 1.68
C PRO A 170 33.02 -6.73 1.44
N GLN A 171 33.54 -5.62 0.93
CA GLN A 171 32.74 -4.43 0.60
C GLN A 171 31.54 -4.77 -0.29
N ALA A 172 31.74 -5.63 -1.30
CA ALA A 172 30.68 -6.08 -2.20
C ALA A 172 29.50 -6.74 -1.47
N LEU A 173 29.77 -7.62 -0.50
CA LEU A 173 28.72 -8.28 0.29
C LEU A 173 27.98 -7.29 1.19
N MET A 174 28.70 -6.33 1.77
CA MET A 174 28.07 -5.28 2.57
C MET A 174 27.18 -4.36 1.73
N THR A 175 27.58 -4.04 0.49
CA THR A 175 26.75 -3.29 -0.46
C THR A 175 25.50 -4.07 -0.84
N GLN A 176 25.62 -5.37 -1.13
CA GLN A 176 24.48 -6.24 -1.40
C GLN A 176 23.52 -6.31 -0.20
N PHE A 177 24.07 -6.44 1.02
CA PHE A 177 23.28 -6.40 2.25
C PHE A 177 22.55 -5.06 2.39
N TYR A 178 23.23 -3.94 2.16
CA TYR A 178 22.60 -2.62 2.18
C TYR A 178 21.43 -2.54 1.20
N SER A 179 21.63 -2.92 -0.06
CA SER A 179 20.57 -2.86 -1.08
C SER A 179 19.38 -3.77 -0.73
N ALA A 180 19.65 -5.00 -0.28
CA ALA A 180 18.61 -5.99 0.03
C ALA A 180 17.86 -5.68 1.33
N VAL A 181 18.55 -5.15 2.35
CA VAL A 181 18.01 -5.05 3.71
C VAL A 181 17.71 -3.61 4.12
N ILE A 182 18.54 -2.63 3.78
CA ILE A 182 18.34 -1.25 4.24
C ILE A 182 17.62 -0.42 3.17
N GLU A 183 18.15 -0.41 1.94
CA GLU A 183 17.56 0.34 0.82
C GLU A 183 16.14 -0.15 0.50
N SER A 184 15.91 -1.47 0.56
CA SER A 184 14.58 -2.05 0.33
C SER A 184 13.50 -1.46 1.26
N VAL A 185 13.85 -1.16 2.52
CA VAL A 185 12.95 -0.49 3.47
C VAL A 185 12.81 0.99 3.13
N LEU A 186 13.93 1.69 2.93
CA LEU A 186 13.94 3.12 2.63
C LEU A 186 13.17 3.44 1.36
N CYS A 187 13.16 2.51 0.39
CA CYS A 187 12.53 2.71 -0.89
C CYS A 187 11.21 1.95 -1.07
N SER A 188 10.68 1.33 0.00
CA SER A 188 9.36 0.70 -0.03
C SER A 188 8.28 1.73 -0.34
N SER A 189 7.51 1.50 -1.40
CA SER A 189 6.47 2.42 -1.90
C SER A 189 6.96 3.87 -2.13
N ILE A 190 8.25 4.08 -2.40
CA ILE A 190 8.87 5.44 -2.47
C ILE A 190 8.22 6.34 -3.52
N THR A 191 7.65 5.77 -4.58
CA THR A 191 6.92 6.50 -5.63
C THR A 191 5.63 7.16 -5.13
N VAL A 192 5.11 6.74 -3.97
CA VAL A 192 3.86 7.26 -3.38
C VAL A 192 4.14 8.50 -2.53
N TRP A 193 5.14 8.44 -1.65
CA TRP A 193 5.30 9.40 -0.56
C TRP A 193 6.46 10.38 -0.73
N PHE A 194 7.53 9.99 -1.46
CA PHE A 194 8.79 10.76 -1.48
C PHE A 194 8.66 12.11 -2.20
N GLY A 195 7.88 12.18 -3.28
CA GLY A 195 7.66 13.43 -4.03
C GLY A 195 7.01 14.53 -3.21
N THR A 196 6.25 14.17 -2.18
CA THR A 196 5.56 15.06 -1.25
C THR A 196 6.21 15.15 0.13
N ALA A 197 7.35 14.49 0.35
CA ALA A 197 8.07 14.53 1.61
C ALA A 197 8.68 15.91 1.87
N SER A 198 8.78 16.30 3.14
CA SER A 198 9.40 17.57 3.50
C SER A 198 10.92 17.56 3.23
N ARG A 199 11.53 18.73 3.02
CA ARG A 199 13.00 18.84 2.89
C ARG A 199 13.74 18.35 4.13
N SER A 200 13.15 18.51 5.33
CA SER A 200 13.68 17.93 6.57
C SER A 200 13.69 16.41 6.53
N ASP A 201 12.59 15.80 6.07
CA ASP A 201 12.47 14.35 6.03
C ASP A 201 13.38 13.71 4.98
N ILE A 202 13.49 14.32 3.79
CA ILE A 202 14.45 13.89 2.77
C ILE A 202 15.88 13.93 3.32
N ARG A 203 16.25 15.00 4.05
CA ARG A 203 17.56 15.09 4.71
C ARG A 203 17.75 13.99 5.76
N ARG A 204 16.72 13.68 6.56
CA ARG A 204 16.76 12.61 7.57
C ARG A 204 16.96 11.23 6.93
N LEU A 205 16.25 10.94 5.86
CA LEU A 205 16.41 9.71 5.08
C LEU A 205 17.81 9.59 4.50
N GLN A 206 18.31 10.65 3.85
CA GLN A 206 19.65 10.65 3.25
C GLN A 206 20.77 10.50 4.28
N ARG A 207 20.60 10.94 5.53
CA ARG A 207 21.57 10.68 6.61
C ARG A 207 21.74 9.17 6.88
N THR A 208 20.69 8.38 6.72
CA THR A 208 20.75 6.92 6.89
C THR A 208 21.64 6.30 5.81
N VAL A 209 21.45 6.72 4.55
CA VAL A 209 22.31 6.31 3.42
C VAL A 209 23.76 6.72 3.66
N ARG A 210 24.00 7.99 4.04
CA ARG A 210 25.36 8.48 4.34
C ARG A 210 26.06 7.77 5.49
N THR A 211 25.30 7.25 6.45
CA THR A 211 25.87 6.40 7.52
C THR A 211 26.26 5.04 6.96
N ALA A 212 25.44 4.43 6.10
CA ALA A 212 25.80 3.19 5.43
C ALA A 212 27.04 3.36 4.53
N GLU A 213 27.11 4.43 3.73
CA GLU A 213 28.27 4.76 2.90
C GLU A 213 29.58 4.77 3.70
N ARG A 214 29.55 5.45 4.87
CA ARG A 214 30.71 5.51 5.78
C ARG A 214 31.09 4.17 6.39
N ILE A 215 30.12 3.31 6.70
CA ILE A 215 30.40 1.97 7.25
C ILE A 215 31.04 1.08 6.18
N ILE A 216 30.50 1.12 4.97
CA ILE A 216 30.92 0.25 3.87
C ILE A 216 32.24 0.72 3.26
N GLY A 217 32.43 2.04 3.14
CA GLY A 217 33.57 2.66 2.45
C GLY A 217 33.34 2.85 0.95
N VAL A 218 32.08 2.96 0.51
CA VAL A 218 31.71 3.14 -0.90
C VAL A 218 30.61 4.18 -1.06
N HIS A 219 30.58 4.87 -2.19
CA HIS A 219 29.45 5.71 -2.55
C HIS A 219 28.21 4.86 -2.84
N LEU A 220 27.07 5.25 -2.27
CA LEU A 220 25.78 4.60 -2.48
C LEU A 220 24.85 5.55 -3.22
N PRO A 221 23.90 5.03 -4.03
CA PRO A 221 22.95 5.88 -4.75
C PRO A 221 22.16 6.81 -3.83
N ASN A 222 21.98 8.06 -4.26
CA ASN A 222 21.11 9.00 -3.56
C ASN A 222 19.64 8.56 -3.68
N LEU A 223 18.86 8.72 -2.60
CA LEU A 223 17.44 8.41 -2.61
C LEU A 223 16.65 9.20 -3.64
N GLN A 224 17.08 10.42 -3.97
CA GLN A 224 16.46 11.21 -5.03
C GLN A 224 16.58 10.53 -6.41
N ASP A 225 17.76 9.97 -6.71
CA ASP A 225 18.01 9.29 -7.98
C ASP A 225 17.26 7.96 -8.05
N LEU A 226 17.25 7.21 -6.93
CA LEU A 226 16.46 6.00 -6.79
C LEU A 226 14.96 6.28 -6.94
N TYR A 227 14.46 7.38 -6.37
CA TYR A 227 13.07 7.81 -6.53
C TYR A 227 12.76 8.12 -7.99
N ILE A 228 13.57 8.93 -8.67
CA ILE A 228 13.36 9.28 -10.09
C ILE A 228 13.37 8.03 -10.96
N SER A 229 14.34 7.14 -10.75
CA SER A 229 14.45 5.87 -11.47
C SER A 229 13.19 5.00 -11.28
N ARG A 230 12.71 4.86 -10.03
CA ARG A 230 11.51 4.08 -9.70
C ARG A 230 10.23 4.72 -10.24
N VAL A 231 10.13 6.05 -10.26
CA VAL A 231 9.01 6.78 -10.88
C VAL A 231 8.96 6.49 -12.38
N LYS A 232 10.10 6.64 -13.09
CA LYS A 232 10.17 6.36 -14.53
C LYS A 232 9.82 4.90 -14.84
N LYS A 233 10.39 3.95 -14.09
CA LYS A 233 10.08 2.52 -14.23
C LYS A 233 8.60 2.22 -14.01
N ARG A 234 8.00 2.75 -12.93
CA ARG A 234 6.58 2.53 -12.65
C ARG A 234 5.69 3.17 -13.71
N ALA A 235 6.02 4.37 -14.18
CA ALA A 235 5.28 5.03 -15.25
C ALA A 235 5.35 4.22 -16.55
N GLY A 236 6.53 3.73 -16.93
CA GLY A 236 6.71 2.83 -18.08
C GLY A 236 5.82 1.60 -18.00
N ASN A 237 5.79 0.93 -16.84
CA ASN A 237 4.92 -0.24 -16.63
C ASN A 237 3.43 0.11 -16.78
N ILE A 238 2.99 1.27 -16.29
CA ILE A 238 1.58 1.72 -16.41
C ILE A 238 1.24 2.05 -17.87
N ILE A 239 2.16 2.68 -18.60
CA ILE A 239 1.98 3.01 -20.02
C ILE A 239 1.90 1.73 -20.86
N GLN A 240 2.68 0.70 -20.51
CA GLN A 240 2.69 -0.57 -21.25
C GLN A 240 1.49 -1.48 -20.95
N ASP A 241 0.70 -1.18 -19.91
CA ASP A 241 -0.44 -1.98 -19.47
C ASP A 241 -1.76 -1.21 -19.68
N PRO A 242 -2.48 -1.45 -20.79
CA PRO A 242 -3.78 -0.82 -21.05
C PRO A 242 -4.85 -1.15 -20.00
N SER A 243 -4.70 -2.24 -19.25
CA SER A 243 -5.64 -2.64 -18.20
C SER A 243 -5.40 -1.88 -16.89
N HIS A 244 -4.25 -1.22 -16.74
CA HIS A 244 -3.93 -0.49 -15.53
C HIS A 244 -4.87 0.74 -15.38
N PRO A 245 -5.49 0.97 -14.21
CA PRO A 245 -6.49 2.04 -14.03
C PRO A 245 -5.94 3.46 -14.27
N GLY A 246 -4.62 3.63 -14.12
CA GLY A 246 -3.91 4.87 -14.41
C GLY A 246 -3.38 5.02 -15.85
N HIS A 247 -3.57 4.05 -16.73
CA HIS A 247 -3.02 4.06 -18.10
C HIS A 247 -3.43 5.33 -18.87
N ASN A 248 -4.72 5.65 -18.85
CA ASN A 248 -5.31 6.79 -19.56
C ASN A 248 -4.84 8.17 -19.05
N LEU A 249 -4.17 8.23 -17.89
CA LEU A 249 -3.55 9.46 -17.40
C LEU A 249 -2.28 9.81 -18.18
N PHE A 250 -1.65 8.85 -18.86
CA PHE A 250 -0.49 9.04 -19.72
C PHE A 250 -0.89 9.18 -21.20
N ALA A 251 -1.71 10.19 -21.51
CA ALA A 251 -2.12 10.47 -22.88
C ALA A 251 -1.07 11.30 -23.64
N LEU A 252 -0.64 10.84 -24.83
CA LEU A 252 0.25 11.63 -25.70
C LEU A 252 -0.48 12.84 -26.31
N LEU A 253 0.28 13.92 -26.55
CA LEU A 253 -0.15 15.03 -27.40
C LEU A 253 -0.16 14.61 -28.88
N PRO A 254 -0.86 15.34 -29.77
CA PRO A 254 -0.92 15.01 -31.20
C PRO A 254 0.44 14.86 -31.88
N SER A 255 1.48 15.50 -31.36
CA SER A 255 2.85 15.36 -31.86
C SER A 255 3.51 14.01 -31.57
N GLY A 256 2.94 13.18 -30.69
CA GLY A 256 3.48 11.90 -30.25
C GLY A 256 4.73 12.00 -29.36
N ARG A 257 5.24 13.20 -29.07
CA ARG A 257 6.53 13.40 -28.38
C ARG A 257 6.43 13.62 -26.88
N ARG A 258 5.31 14.15 -26.40
CA ARG A 258 5.11 14.54 -25.01
C ARG A 258 3.76 14.05 -24.51
N TYR A 259 3.71 13.69 -23.23
CA TYR A 259 2.48 13.39 -22.52
C TYR A 259 1.77 14.67 -22.10
N ARG A 260 0.44 14.64 -22.10
CA ARG A 260 -0.41 15.73 -21.65
C ARG A 260 -0.24 15.93 -20.15
N SER A 261 0.20 17.12 -19.75
CA SER A 261 0.30 17.50 -18.34
C SER A 261 -1.07 17.49 -17.67
N LEU A 262 -1.14 16.96 -16.45
CA LEU A 262 -2.35 17.00 -15.64
C LEU A 262 -2.52 18.39 -15.02
N SER A 263 -3.75 18.91 -15.05
CA SER A 263 -4.08 20.16 -14.37
C SER A 263 -4.11 19.94 -12.86
N THR A 264 -3.34 20.74 -12.12
CA THR A 264 -3.21 20.60 -10.66
C THR A 264 -3.44 21.95 -9.99
N LYS A 265 -4.39 22.00 -9.04
CA LYS A 265 -4.69 23.22 -8.26
C LYS A 265 -3.82 23.40 -7.01
N THR A 266 -3.13 22.34 -6.58
CA THR A 266 -2.34 22.35 -5.34
C THR A 266 -0.95 21.79 -5.59
N SER A 267 0.02 22.25 -4.79
CA SER A 267 1.38 21.68 -4.78
C SER A 267 1.37 20.20 -4.38
N ARG A 268 0.49 19.81 -3.45
CA ARG A 268 0.31 18.40 -3.06
C ARG A 268 -0.07 17.52 -4.24
N HIS A 269 -1.05 17.93 -5.04
CA HIS A 269 -1.44 17.17 -6.23
C HIS A 269 -0.32 17.20 -7.28
N LYS A 270 0.28 18.37 -7.54
CA LYS A 270 1.41 18.52 -8.48
C LYS A 270 2.59 17.60 -8.15
N ASN A 271 2.83 17.37 -6.87
CA ASN A 271 3.95 16.55 -6.38
C ASN A 271 3.57 15.08 -6.17
N SER A 272 2.31 14.69 -6.42
CA SER A 272 1.90 13.28 -6.38
C SER A 272 2.45 12.52 -7.59
N PHE A 273 2.31 11.20 -7.56
CA PHE A 273 2.93 10.29 -8.53
C PHE A 273 2.65 10.67 -9.99
N PHE A 274 1.39 10.79 -10.43
CA PHE A 274 1.07 10.94 -11.85
C PHE A 274 1.57 12.26 -12.46
N PRO A 275 1.29 13.45 -11.89
CA PRO A 275 1.81 14.70 -12.46
C PRO A 275 3.35 14.75 -12.44
N ASN A 276 3.98 14.21 -11.40
CA ASN A 276 5.43 14.13 -11.28
C ASN A 276 6.05 13.18 -12.32
N ALA A 277 5.44 12.02 -12.55
CA ALA A 277 5.85 11.04 -13.55
C ALA A 277 5.76 11.63 -14.96
N ILE A 278 4.63 12.25 -15.32
CA ILE A 278 4.43 12.90 -16.62
C ILE A 278 5.46 14.00 -16.86
N SER A 279 5.69 14.85 -15.85
CA SER A 279 6.73 15.89 -15.91
C SER A 279 8.12 15.30 -16.10
N SER A 280 8.41 14.17 -15.44
CA SER A 280 9.71 13.48 -15.55
C SER A 280 9.93 12.77 -16.89
N LEU A 281 8.85 12.38 -17.59
CA LEU A 281 8.90 11.77 -18.93
C LEU A 281 8.94 12.80 -20.06
N ASN A 282 8.45 14.02 -19.80
CA ASN A 282 8.46 15.11 -20.78
C ASN A 282 9.78 15.90 -20.84
N ARG A 283 10.68 15.64 -19.89
CA ARG A 283 12.04 16.21 -19.83
C ARG A 283 12.99 15.35 -20.66
#